data_AF-A0A820DNJ7-F1
#
_entry.id   AF-A0A820DNJ7-F1
#
_cell.length_a   1.000
_cell.length_b   1.000
_cell.length_c   1.000
_cell.angle_alpha   90.00
_cell.angle_beta   90.00
_cell.angle_gamma   90.00
#
_symmetry.space_group_name_H-M   'P 1'
#
loop_
_entity.id
_entity.type
_entity.pdbx_description
1 polymer ?
#
loop_
_entity_poly.entity_id
_entity_poly.type
_entity_poly.pdbx_seq_one_letter_code
_entity_poly.pdbx_strand_id
1 'polypeptide(L)'
;SSNEIYSLIKYSHLSSLNILDVHVDYIEQFLNDTKTCLPCLNELTVDYNQLQIATENFTKDRTRFNCKNVEKLNIKQKNIELEDFYTYFPLL
;
A
#
# COMPACT_ATOMS: atom_id res chain seq x y z
N SER A 1 0.66 -24.36 18.81
CA SER A 1 0.73 -23.00 18.25
C SER A 1 -0.61 -22.69 17.61
N SER A 2 -1.32 -21.71 18.16
CA SER A 2 -2.65 -21.32 17.70
C SER A 2 -2.54 -20.67 16.32
N ASN A 3 -3.11 -21.30 15.28
CA ASN A 3 -3.36 -20.64 14.00
C ASN A 3 -4.52 -19.67 14.21
N GLU A 4 -4.22 -18.45 14.66
CA GLU A 4 -5.18 -17.36 14.57
C GLU A 4 -5.39 -17.04 13.09
N ILE A 5 -6.53 -17.46 12.55
CA ILE A 5 -7.00 -17.02 11.25
C ILE A 5 -7.39 -15.55 11.44
N TYR A 6 -6.43 -14.64 11.26
CA TYR A 6 -6.73 -13.21 11.21
C TYR A 6 -7.73 -13.00 10.08
N SER A 7 -8.94 -12.56 10.45
CA SER A 7 -9.99 -12.27 9.50
C SER A 7 -9.56 -11.06 8.68
N LEU A 8 -9.46 -11.23 7.37
CA LEU A 8 -9.15 -10.17 6.42
C LEU A 8 -10.15 -9.02 6.57
N ILE A 9 -9.68 -7.83 6.92
CA ILE A 9 -10.55 -6.66 7.08
C ILE A 9 -10.78 -6.01 5.71
N LYS A 10 -12.03 -6.00 5.24
CA LYS A 10 -12.39 -5.39 3.96
C LYS A 10 -12.93 -3.98 4.14
N TYR A 11 -12.31 -3.01 3.48
CA TYR A 11 -12.79 -1.63 3.39
C TYR A 11 -13.42 -1.38 2.02
N SER A 12 -14.66 -1.85 1.83
CA SER A 12 -15.32 -1.88 0.51
C SER A 12 -15.56 -0.51 -0.15
N HIS A 13 -15.45 0.58 0.60
CA HIS A 13 -15.74 1.94 0.12
C HIS A 13 -14.58 2.91 0.35
N LEU A 14 -13.45 2.44 0.90
CA LEU A 14 -12.29 3.32 1.11
C LEU A 14 -11.67 3.62 -0.26
N SER A 15 -11.88 4.85 -0.73
CA SER A 15 -11.33 5.33 -2.00
C SER A 15 -10.03 6.09 -1.85
N SER A 16 -9.86 6.82 -0.74
CA SER A 16 -8.65 7.60 -0.47
C SER A 16 -8.05 7.18 0.87
N LEU A 17 -6.74 6.91 0.87
CA LEU A 17 -5.98 6.57 2.07
C LEU A 17 -4.80 7.54 2.21
N ASN A 18 -4.75 8.24 3.33
CA ASN A 18 -3.62 9.06 3.72
C ASN A 18 -2.92 8.44 4.93
N ILE A 19 -1.70 7.97 4.70
CA ILE A 19 -0.83 7.33 5.69
C ILE A 19 0.53 8.05 5.72
N LEU A 20 0.51 9.38 5.65
CA LEU A 20 1.69 10.19 5.90
C LEU A 20 2.05 10.22 7.38
N ASP A 21 3.36 10.20 7.66
CA ASP A 21 3.92 10.35 9.00
C ASP A 21 3.40 9.32 10.03
N VAL A 22 2.98 8.14 9.54
CA VAL A 22 2.61 6.98 10.38
C VAL A 22 3.77 6.01 10.52
N HIS A 23 3.73 5.17 11.54
CA HIS A 23 4.68 4.07 11.70
C HIS A 23 4.53 3.05 10.56
N VAL A 24 5.64 2.48 10.09
CA VAL A 24 5.69 1.51 8.98
C VAL A 24 4.72 0.33 9.16
N ASP A 25 4.50 -0.11 10.39
CA ASP A 25 3.57 -1.21 10.70
C ASP A 25 2.14 -0.93 10.23
N TYR A 26 1.70 0.34 10.25
CA TYR A 26 0.38 0.72 9.75
C TYR A 26 0.33 0.68 8.22
N ILE A 27 1.42 1.04 7.55
CA ILE A 27 1.52 0.92 6.09
C ILE A 27 1.44 -0.55 5.72
N GLU A 28 2.19 -1.42 6.40
CA GLU A 28 2.11 -2.85 6.18
C GLU A 28 0.70 -3.38 6.52
N GLN A 29 0.05 -2.87 7.57
CA GLN A 29 -1.30 -3.28 7.93
C GLN A 29 -2.33 -2.97 6.83
N PHE A 30 -2.29 -1.77 6.26
CA PHE A 30 -3.26 -1.34 5.26
C PHE A 30 -2.93 -1.79 3.83
N LEU A 31 -1.66 -1.92 3.48
CA LEU A 31 -1.31 -2.23 2.11
C LEU A 31 -1.11 -3.74 1.87
N ASN A 32 -0.88 -4.55 2.91
CA ASN A 32 -0.75 -6.00 2.78
C ASN A 32 -2.11 -6.70 2.59
N ASP A 33 -2.23 -7.44 1.49
CA ASP A 33 -3.45 -8.17 1.07
C ASP A 33 -3.87 -9.32 2.00
N THR A 34 -2.99 -9.76 2.91
CA THR A 34 -3.32 -10.76 3.93
C THR A 34 -3.99 -10.14 5.17
N LYS A 35 -3.83 -8.82 5.36
CA LYS A 35 -4.35 -8.09 6.53
C LYS A 35 -5.61 -7.31 6.17
N THR A 36 -5.62 -6.68 4.99
CA THR A 36 -6.76 -5.87 4.54
C THR A 36 -7.05 -6.03 3.05
N CYS A 37 -8.27 -5.70 2.65
CA CYS A 37 -8.71 -5.66 1.26
C CYS A 37 -9.29 -4.28 0.92
N LEU A 38 -8.66 -3.58 -0.01
CA LEU A 38 -8.98 -2.19 -0.40
C LEU A 38 -9.46 -2.10 -1.87
N PRO A 39 -10.61 -2.71 -2.23
CA PRO A 39 -11.00 -2.88 -3.64
C PRO A 39 -11.26 -1.57 -4.38
N CYS A 40 -11.58 -0.49 -3.67
CA CYS A 40 -11.94 0.81 -4.24
C CYS A 40 -10.86 1.88 -4.04
N LEU A 41 -9.69 1.53 -3.50
CA LEU A 41 -8.63 2.49 -3.26
C LEU A 41 -8.11 3.02 -4.61
N ASN A 42 -8.31 4.32 -4.83
CA ASN A 42 -7.90 5.03 -6.03
C ASN A 42 -6.90 6.16 -5.75
N GLU A 43 -6.86 6.68 -4.51
CA GLU A 43 -5.90 7.69 -4.08
C GLU A 43 -5.09 7.21 -2.87
N LEU A 44 -3.77 7.24 -2.99
CA LEU A 44 -2.84 6.92 -1.90
C LEU A 44 -1.92 8.10 -1.64
N THR A 45 -1.80 8.49 -0.37
CA THR A 45 -0.80 9.47 0.08
C THR A 45 0.12 8.81 1.10
N VAL A 46 1.42 8.76 0.82
CA VAL A 46 2.39 7.99 1.63
C VAL A 46 3.82 8.57 1.53
N ASP A 47 4.65 8.30 2.53
CA ASP A 47 6.09 8.58 2.49
C ASP A 47 6.82 7.50 1.68
N TYR A 48 7.74 7.88 0.80
CA TYR A 48 8.40 6.93 -0.09
C TYR A 48 9.32 5.97 0.66
N ASN A 49 10.13 6.46 1.61
CA ASN A 49 11.02 5.59 2.36
C ASN A 49 10.21 4.57 3.16
N GLN A 50 9.09 5.00 3.76
CA GLN A 50 8.22 4.09 4.50
C GLN A 50 7.53 3.08 3.57
N LEU A 51 7.13 3.49 2.37
CA LEU A 51 6.58 2.58 1.35
C LEU A 51 7.63 1.57 0.87
N GLN A 52 8.88 2.00 0.63
CA GLN A 52 9.98 1.10 0.30
C GLN A 52 10.21 0.07 1.39
N ILE A 53 10.22 0.48 2.67
CA ILE A 53 10.39 -0.47 3.78
C ILE A 53 9.22 -1.48 3.81
N ALA A 54 7.97 -1.00 3.71
CA ALA A 54 6.79 -1.86 3.76
C ALA A 54 6.71 -2.85 2.58
N THR A 55 7.25 -2.46 1.42
CA THR A 55 7.29 -3.27 0.19
C THR A 55 8.59 -4.05 0.01
N GLU A 56 9.52 -3.97 0.96
CA GLU A 56 10.88 -4.55 0.84
C GLU A 56 11.55 -4.12 -0.48
N ASN A 57 11.61 -2.81 -0.72
CA ASN A 57 12.05 -2.19 -1.97
C ASN A 57 11.28 -2.71 -3.19
N PHE A 58 9.94 -2.73 -3.11
CA PHE A 58 9.08 -3.20 -4.18
C PHE A 58 9.31 -4.67 -4.61
N THR A 59 9.81 -5.52 -3.71
CA THR A 59 9.92 -6.97 -3.97
C THR A 59 8.80 -7.79 -3.33
N LYS A 60 8.03 -7.20 -2.40
CA LYS A 60 6.93 -7.86 -1.68
C LYS A 60 5.58 -7.71 -2.39
N ASP A 61 5.25 -8.72 -3.18
CA ASP A 61 4.01 -8.80 -3.99
C ASP A 61 2.70 -8.59 -3.21
N ARG A 62 2.68 -8.87 -1.90
CA ARG A 62 1.50 -8.76 -1.04
C ARG A 62 0.89 -7.35 -0.99
N THR A 63 1.69 -6.35 -1.31
CA THR A 63 1.28 -4.94 -1.32
C THR A 63 0.58 -4.55 -2.63
N ARG A 64 0.89 -5.26 -3.71
CA ARG A 64 0.44 -4.95 -5.06
C ARG A 64 -1.07 -5.01 -5.22
N PHE A 65 -1.74 -5.96 -4.56
CA PHE A 65 -3.17 -6.16 -4.75
C PHE A 65 -4.01 -4.97 -4.28
N ASN A 66 -3.67 -4.38 -3.13
CA ASN A 66 -4.38 -3.22 -2.60
C ASN A 66 -4.00 -1.92 -3.33
N CYS A 67 -2.83 -1.86 -3.97
CA CYS A 67 -2.38 -0.69 -4.72
C CYS A 67 -2.77 -0.70 -6.21
N LYS A 68 -3.23 -1.83 -6.77
CA LYS A 68 -3.45 -1.99 -8.22
C LYS A 68 -4.46 -1.03 -8.86
N ASN A 69 -5.38 -0.48 -8.06
CA ASN A 69 -6.44 0.43 -8.50
C ASN A 69 -6.12 1.90 -8.21
N VAL A 70 -4.94 2.20 -7.67
CA VAL A 70 -4.51 3.57 -7.36
C VAL A 70 -4.20 4.30 -8.65
N GLU A 71 -4.97 5.35 -8.92
CA GLU A 71 -4.83 6.26 -10.06
C GLU A 71 -4.14 7.56 -9.67
N LYS A 72 -4.07 7.85 -8.37
CA LYS A 72 -3.43 9.06 -7.84
C LYS A 72 -2.54 8.71 -6.66
N LEU A 73 -1.24 8.89 -6.85
CA LEU A 73 -0.23 8.65 -5.82
C LEU A 73 0.46 9.95 -5.43
N ASN A 74 0.25 10.38 -4.19
CA ASN A 74 0.89 11.56 -3.62
C ASN A 74 2.04 11.09 -2.70
N ILE A 75 3.27 11.32 -3.13
CA ILE A 75 4.46 10.83 -2.41
C ILE A 75 5.20 11.97 -1.72
N LYS A 76 5.50 11.80 -0.43
CA LYS A 76 6.36 12.72 0.31
C LYS A 76 7.84 12.35 0.12
N GLN A 77 8.43 12.70 -1.03
CA GLN A 77 9.89 12.79 -1.23
C GLN A 77 10.21 13.56 -2.52
N LYS A 78 11.39 14.20 -2.60
CA LYS A 78 11.89 14.80 -3.84
C LYS A 78 12.75 13.79 -4.61
N ASN A 79 12.57 13.73 -5.94
CA ASN A 79 13.41 13.01 -6.91
C ASN A 79 13.41 11.49 -6.76
N ILE A 80 12.27 10.85 -7.00
CA ILE A 80 12.17 9.39 -7.04
C ILE A 80 12.21 8.92 -8.50
N GLU A 81 13.06 7.96 -8.80
CA GLU A 81 12.99 7.22 -10.07
C GLU A 81 11.82 6.21 -9.97
N LEU A 82 10.83 6.40 -10.82
CA LEU A 82 9.54 5.71 -10.74
C LEU A 82 9.52 4.32 -11.41
N GLU A 83 10.65 3.79 -11.88
CA GLU A 83 10.66 2.56 -12.69
C GLU A 83 10.07 1.35 -11.93
N ASP A 84 10.26 1.27 -10.61
CA ASP A 84 9.72 0.18 -9.79
C ASP A 84 8.23 0.36 -9.41
N PHE A 85 7.62 1.52 -9.69
CA PHE A 85 6.25 1.83 -9.27
C PHE A 85 5.21 1.13 -10.12
N TYR A 86 5.43 1.00 -11.42
CA TYR A 86 4.41 0.49 -12.34
C TYR A 86 3.98 -0.95 -12.03
N THR A 87 4.83 -1.73 -11.36
CA THR A 87 4.48 -3.07 -10.88
C THR A 87 3.41 -3.03 -9.79
N TYR A 88 3.46 -2.02 -8.91
CA TYR A 88 2.56 -1.85 -7.75
C TYR A 88 1.38 -0.92 -8.04
N PHE A 89 1.58 0.03 -8.93
CA PHE A 89 0.66 1.09 -9.30
C PHE A 89 0.49 1.13 -10.84
N PRO A 90 -0.13 0.11 -11.44
CA PRO A 90 -0.20 -0.04 -12.89
C PRO A 90 -1.10 0.99 -13.61
N LEU A 91 -1.78 1.87 -12.86
CA LEU A 91 -2.65 2.92 -13.39
C LEU A 91 -2.05 4.34 -13.29
N LEU A 92 -0.82 4.47 -12.78
CA LEU A 92 -0.04 5.72 -12.80
C LEU A 92 0.70 5.86 -14.13
#